data_AF-A0A1P8DF87-F1
#
_entry.id   AF-A0A1P8DF87-F1
#
_cell.length_a   1.000
_cell.length_b   1.000
_cell.length_c   1.000
_cell.angle_alpha   90.00
_cell.angle_beta   90.00
_cell.angle_gamma   90.00
#
_symmetry.space_group_name_H-M   'P 1'
#
loop_
_entity.id
_entity.type
_entity.pdbx_description
1 polymer ?
#
loop_
_entity_poly.entity_id
_entity_poly.type
_entity_poly.pdbx_seq_one_letter_code
_entity_poly.pdbx_strand_id
1 'polypeptide(L)'
;ICEMIKAAFGLRVEMKRNLNPVYGHSILFVRREDYLAHPRHGGKVQTRLGNEEEIFDSIEKWSSNRSDCKLNVVNGLFAHMPMKEQVRAIQDAEVIIGAHGAGLTHIVSALPGTVILEIISSEYRRPHFAMIALWKGLEYHAIHLDESYADPDMVIDKLNGILRSFGC
;
A
#
# COMPACT_ATOMS: atom_id res chain seq x y z
N ILE A 1 10.55 11.92 -14.49
CA ILE A 1 9.76 12.33 -13.29
C ILE A 1 10.23 11.60 -12.03
N CYS A 2 10.29 10.26 -11.98
CA CYS A 2 10.73 9.53 -10.78
C CYS A 2 12.17 9.87 -10.33
N GLU A 3 13.11 10.06 -11.27
CA GLU A 3 14.50 10.43 -10.94
C GLU A 3 14.62 11.80 -10.27
N MET A 4 13.74 12.73 -10.60
CA MET A 4 13.72 14.06 -9.97
C MET A 4 13.25 13.98 -8.51
N ILE A 5 12.24 13.14 -8.22
CA ILE A 5 11.77 12.90 -6.84
C ILE A 5 12.88 12.28 -6.00
N LYS A 6 13.58 11.27 -6.55
CA LYS A 6 14.73 10.63 -5.88
C LYS A 6 15.84 11.63 -5.57
N ALA A 7 16.25 12.41 -6.57
CA ALA A 7 17.29 13.41 -6.44
C ALA A 7 16.92 14.50 -5.42
N ALA A 8 15.68 14.97 -5.42
CA ALA A 8 15.20 16.00 -4.50
C ALA A 8 15.30 15.59 -3.02
N PHE A 9 15.17 14.29 -2.72
CA PHE A 9 15.26 13.77 -1.35
C PHE A 9 16.58 13.07 -1.02
N GLY A 10 17.56 13.11 -1.95
CA GLY A 10 18.84 12.42 -1.81
C GLY A 10 18.69 10.90 -1.66
N LEU A 11 17.64 10.33 -2.25
CA LEU A 11 17.40 8.89 -2.27
C LEU A 11 18.23 8.28 -3.40
N ARG A 12 18.83 7.10 -3.15
CA ARG A 12 19.70 6.43 -4.12
C ARG A 12 18.95 6.13 -5.41
N VAL A 13 19.51 6.59 -6.53
CA VAL A 13 19.10 6.21 -7.88
C VAL A 13 19.56 4.78 -8.11
N GLU A 14 18.64 3.84 -7.87
CA GLU A 14 18.75 2.41 -8.16
C GLU A 14 20.03 1.71 -7.67
N MET A 15 19.88 1.03 -6.55
CA MET A 15 20.38 -0.34 -6.49
C MET A 15 19.19 -1.14 -5.99
N LYS A 16 18.67 -2.04 -6.83
CA LYS A 16 18.00 -3.23 -6.29
C LYS A 16 18.93 -3.68 -5.18
N ARG A 17 18.51 -3.59 -3.91
CA ARG A 17 19.05 -4.54 -2.95
C ARG A 17 18.74 -5.85 -3.65
N ASN A 18 19.76 -6.52 -4.18
CA ASN A 18 19.69 -7.95 -4.37
C ASN A 18 19.05 -8.41 -3.07
N LEU A 19 17.78 -8.83 -3.15
CA LEU A 19 16.97 -9.22 -2.03
C LEU A 19 17.78 -10.33 -1.39
N ASN A 20 18.60 -9.96 -0.40
CA ASN A 20 19.24 -10.94 0.43
C ASN A 20 18.04 -11.62 1.07
N PRO A 21 17.84 -12.94 0.87
CA PRO A 21 16.72 -13.68 1.45
C PRO A 21 16.66 -13.55 2.98
N VAL A 22 17.73 -13.01 3.58
CA VAL A 22 17.89 -12.64 4.99
C VAL A 22 16.85 -11.61 5.49
N TYR A 23 16.36 -10.69 4.65
CA TYR A 23 15.53 -9.56 5.10
C TYR A 23 14.01 -9.74 4.95
N GLY A 24 13.54 -10.77 4.22
CA GLY A 24 12.11 -11.00 4.02
C GLY A 24 11.45 -10.02 3.04
N HIS A 25 10.19 -10.30 2.67
CA HIS A 25 9.43 -9.46 1.76
C HIS A 25 8.76 -8.28 2.48
N SER A 26 8.78 -7.11 1.86
CA SER A 26 8.28 -5.87 2.47
C SER A 26 6.88 -5.52 1.96
N ILE A 27 5.92 -5.45 2.88
CA ILE A 27 4.53 -5.09 2.62
C ILE A 27 4.27 -3.73 3.27
N LEU A 28 3.87 -2.73 2.48
CA LEU A 28 3.46 -1.43 2.99
C LEU A 28 1.94 -1.32 2.94
N PHE A 29 1.30 -1.11 4.09
CA PHE A 29 -0.12 -0.77 4.14
C PHE A 29 -0.29 0.73 4.33
N VAL A 30 -0.66 1.42 3.25
CA VAL A 30 -1.01 2.84 3.28
C VAL A 30 -2.42 3.01 3.85
N ARG A 31 -2.49 3.50 5.09
CA ARG A 31 -3.73 3.72 5.83
C ARG A 31 -4.09 5.20 5.88
N ARG A 32 -5.36 5.50 6.09
CA ARG A 32 -5.81 6.86 6.36
C ARG A 32 -5.94 7.10 7.85
N GLU A 33 -5.83 8.36 8.22
CA GLU A 33 -6.41 8.84 9.46
C GLU A 33 -7.69 9.59 9.16
N ASP A 34 -8.69 9.38 9.99
CA ASP A 34 -9.94 10.11 9.93
C ASP A 34 -9.71 11.56 10.36
N TYR A 35 -9.52 12.42 9.36
CA TYR A 35 -9.44 13.85 9.54
C TYR A 35 -10.82 14.50 9.35
N LEU A 36 -11.13 15.48 10.20
CA LEU A 36 -12.32 16.33 10.04
C LEU A 36 -12.18 17.17 8.77
N ALA A 37 -12.86 16.75 7.71
CA ALA A 37 -12.82 17.45 6.43
C ALA A 37 -13.28 18.92 6.56
N HIS A 38 -12.64 19.78 5.76
CA HIS A 38 -12.86 21.22 5.63
C HIS A 38 -14.35 21.65 5.76
N PRO A 39 -14.68 22.80 6.40
CA PRO A 39 -16.05 23.28 6.67
C PRO A 39 -17.04 23.36 5.48
N ARG A 40 -16.57 23.17 4.24
CA ARG A 40 -17.42 23.18 3.03
C ARG A 40 -18.17 21.85 2.81
N HIS A 41 -17.87 20.80 3.57
CA HIS A 41 -18.52 19.48 3.46
C HIS A 41 -19.40 19.11 4.66
N GLY A 42 -19.85 20.08 5.44
CA GLY A 42 -20.79 19.83 6.55
C GLY A 42 -20.22 18.99 7.69
N GLY A 43 -18.89 18.86 7.80
CA GLY A 43 -18.21 18.22 8.94
C GLY A 43 -18.36 16.70 9.05
N LYS A 44 -18.91 16.00 8.04
CA LYS A 44 -18.99 14.53 8.07
C LYS A 44 -17.65 13.91 7.69
N VAL A 45 -17.10 13.08 8.57
CA VAL A 45 -15.96 12.20 8.27
C VAL A 45 -16.41 11.22 7.18
N GLN A 46 -15.71 11.20 6.04
CA GLN A 46 -15.92 10.21 4.99
C GLN A 46 -14.87 9.10 5.15
N THR A 47 -15.24 8.03 5.83
CA THR A 47 -14.48 6.79 5.89
C THR A 47 -14.62 6.04 4.58
N ARG A 48 -13.52 5.90 3.82
CA ARG A 48 -13.49 5.09 2.59
C ARG A 48 -13.52 3.59 2.89
N LEU A 49 -12.97 3.21 4.04
CA LEU A 49 -12.91 1.88 4.59
C LEU A 49 -12.90 2.04 6.12
N GLY A 50 -13.87 1.45 6.81
CA GLY A 50 -14.09 1.68 8.25
C GLY A 50 -13.22 0.81 9.16
N ASN A 51 -12.56 -0.21 8.62
CA ASN A 51 -11.82 -1.21 9.39
C ASN A 51 -10.36 -1.37 8.96
N GLU A 52 -9.72 -0.29 8.50
CA GLU A 52 -8.30 -0.31 8.10
C GLU A 52 -7.36 -0.80 9.23
N GLU A 53 -7.67 -0.47 10.48
CA GLU A 53 -6.91 -0.93 11.65
C GLU A 53 -7.00 -2.44 11.84
N GLU A 54 -8.22 -2.98 11.81
CA GLU A 54 -8.49 -4.42 11.92
C GLU A 54 -7.75 -5.22 10.83
N ILE A 55 -7.78 -4.74 9.59
CA ILE A 55 -7.10 -5.40 8.47
C ILE A 55 -5.59 -5.37 8.68
N PHE A 56 -5.04 -4.23 9.12
CA PHE A 56 -3.61 -4.11 9.39
C PHE A 56 -3.16 -5.07 10.48
N ASP A 57 -3.86 -5.08 11.61
CA ASP A 57 -3.54 -5.96 12.75
C ASP A 57 -3.64 -7.44 12.35
N SER A 58 -4.62 -7.76 11.51
CA SER A 58 -4.80 -9.12 10.98
C SER A 58 -3.65 -9.52 10.06
N ILE A 59 -3.21 -8.64 9.16
CA ILE A 59 -2.06 -8.89 8.27
C ILE A 59 -0.78 -9.01 9.10
N GLU A 60 -0.56 -8.13 10.09
CA GLU A 60 0.62 -8.17 10.95
C GLU A 60 0.69 -9.48 11.75
N LYS A 61 -0.43 -9.88 12.39
CA LYS A 61 -0.54 -11.14 13.12
C LYS A 61 -0.35 -12.35 12.21
N TRP A 62 -0.99 -12.37 11.04
CA TRP A 62 -0.82 -13.42 10.06
C TRP A 62 0.64 -13.53 9.60
N SER A 63 1.27 -12.40 9.30
CA SER A 63 2.66 -12.34 8.81
C SER A 63 3.67 -12.85 9.85
N SER A 64 3.43 -12.57 11.14
CA SER A 64 4.28 -13.00 12.25
C SER A 64 4.21 -14.50 12.51
N ASN A 65 3.09 -15.14 12.16
CA ASN A 65 2.87 -16.57 12.35
C ASN A 65 3.38 -17.44 11.18
N ARG A 66 3.89 -16.82 10.11
CA ARG A 66 4.43 -17.53 8.95
C ARG A 66 5.86 -17.99 9.21
N SER A 67 6.13 -19.25 8.85
CA SER A 67 7.46 -19.87 8.93
C SER A 67 8.08 -20.12 7.54
N ASP A 68 7.25 -20.11 6.51
CA ASP A 68 7.62 -20.36 5.12
C ASP A 68 8.19 -19.11 4.43
N CYS A 69 7.73 -17.93 4.85
CA CYS A 69 8.09 -16.66 4.26
C CYS A 69 8.27 -15.59 5.34
N LYS A 70 9.46 -14.96 5.40
CA LYS A 70 9.68 -13.83 6.29
C LYS A 70 9.05 -12.59 5.67
N LEU A 71 8.10 -11.98 6.37
CA LEU A 71 7.40 -10.78 5.93
C LEU A 71 7.68 -9.62 6.88
N ASN A 72 7.82 -8.42 6.33
CA ASN A 72 7.95 -7.17 7.07
C ASN A 72 6.78 -6.26 6.70
N VAL A 73 5.85 -6.05 7.64
CA VAL A 73 4.66 -5.23 7.43
C VAL A 73 4.92 -3.83 7.97
N VAL A 74 4.75 -2.81 7.13
CA VAL A 74 4.98 -1.40 7.46
C VAL A 74 3.65 -0.67 7.51
N ASN A 75 3.37 0.00 8.63
CA ASN A 75 2.20 0.87 8.80
C ASN A 75 2.45 2.24 8.15
N GLY A 76 1.81 2.49 7.01
CA GLY A 76 1.97 3.70 6.20
C GLY A 76 1.02 4.83 6.57
N LEU A 77 1.09 5.35 7.80
CA LEU A 77 0.36 6.55 8.23
C LEU A 77 1.07 7.82 7.74
N PHE A 78 0.92 8.12 6.45
CA PHE A 78 1.68 9.21 5.80
C PHE A 78 1.46 10.60 6.40
N ALA A 79 0.31 10.86 7.03
CA ALA A 79 0.04 12.12 7.71
C ALA A 79 1.09 12.44 8.80
N HIS A 80 1.71 11.41 9.38
CA HIS A 80 2.71 11.52 10.45
C HIS A 80 4.12 11.15 10.01
N MET A 81 4.33 10.92 8.71
CA MET A 81 5.65 10.59 8.18
C MET A 81 6.26 11.81 7.47
N PRO A 82 7.54 12.13 7.70
CA PRO A 82 8.28 13.04 6.84
C PRO A 82 8.21 12.59 5.37
N MET A 83 8.09 13.53 4.43
CA MET A 83 7.96 13.22 3.00
C MET A 83 9.06 12.28 2.48
N LYS A 84 10.30 12.45 2.96
CA LYS A 84 11.42 11.56 2.63
C LYS A 84 11.17 10.11 3.06
N GLU A 85 10.54 9.91 4.21
CA GLU A 85 10.23 8.58 4.74
C GLU A 85 9.03 7.96 4.02
N GLN A 86 8.02 8.75 3.64
CA GLN A 86 6.92 8.29 2.78
C GLN A 86 7.45 7.73 1.46
N VAL A 87 8.31 8.49 0.77
CA VAL A 87 8.91 8.05 -0.50
C VAL A 87 9.79 6.83 -0.31
N ARG A 88 10.55 6.77 0.80
CA ARG A 88 11.39 5.60 1.11
C ARG A 88 10.56 4.35 1.38
N ALA A 89 9.49 4.45 2.16
CA ALA A 89 8.60 3.33 2.45
C ALA A 89 8.00 2.75 1.16
N ILE A 90 7.60 3.62 0.22
CA ILE A 90 7.09 3.21 -1.09
C ILE A 90 8.16 2.51 -1.93
N GLN A 91 9.41 2.98 -1.89
CA GLN A 91 10.51 2.36 -2.65
C GLN A 91 10.98 1.04 -2.06
N ASP A 92 10.95 0.91 -0.73
CA ASP A 92 11.34 -0.29 -0.01
C ASP A 92 10.23 -1.37 -0.06
N ALA A 93 9.03 -1.06 -0.55
CA ALA A 93 7.89 -1.98 -0.61
C ALA A 93 7.88 -2.84 -1.89
N GLU A 94 7.65 -4.14 -1.71
CA GLU A 94 7.40 -5.08 -2.81
C GLU A 94 5.90 -5.26 -3.06
N VAL A 95 5.09 -5.14 -2.01
CA VAL A 95 3.64 -5.09 -2.11
C VAL A 95 3.15 -3.83 -1.40
N ILE A 96 2.35 -3.01 -2.08
CA ILE A 96 1.69 -1.83 -1.50
C ILE A 96 0.20 -2.09 -1.45
N ILE A 97 -0.36 -2.08 -0.24
CA ILE A 97 -1.78 -2.25 0.03
C ILE A 97 -2.35 -0.90 0.46
N GLY A 98 -3.56 -0.56 0.03
CA GLY A 98 -4.23 0.62 0.57
C GLY A 98 -5.69 0.70 0.16
N ALA A 99 -6.50 1.35 1.00
CA ALA A 99 -7.83 1.75 0.60
C ALA A 99 -7.76 2.94 -0.38
N HIS A 100 -8.69 2.97 -1.34
CA HIS A 100 -8.80 4.04 -2.34
C HIS A 100 -8.66 5.45 -1.71
N GLY A 101 -7.57 6.17 -1.99
CA GLY A 101 -7.28 7.45 -1.32
C GLY A 101 -5.96 8.12 -1.74
N ALA A 102 -5.77 9.38 -1.34
CA ALA A 102 -4.63 10.19 -1.76
C ALA A 102 -3.25 9.59 -1.41
N GLY A 103 -3.15 8.79 -0.34
CA GLY A 103 -1.91 8.10 0.03
C GLY A 103 -1.38 7.20 -1.10
N LEU A 104 -2.26 6.47 -1.80
CA LEU A 104 -1.90 5.60 -2.93
C LEU A 104 -1.33 6.36 -4.13
N THR A 105 -1.45 7.68 -4.21
CA THR A 105 -0.79 8.45 -5.29
C THR A 105 0.73 8.33 -5.23
N HIS A 106 1.30 8.01 -4.07
CA HIS A 106 2.75 7.88 -3.90
C HIS A 106 3.35 6.71 -4.68
N ILE A 107 2.54 5.77 -5.19
CA ILE A 107 3.01 4.65 -6.04
C ILE A 107 3.72 5.13 -7.32
N VAL A 108 3.58 6.40 -7.70
CA VAL A 108 4.44 7.04 -8.72
C VAL A 108 5.93 6.95 -8.40
N SER A 109 6.29 6.74 -7.14
CA SER A 109 7.67 6.57 -6.66
C SER A 109 8.06 5.11 -6.45
N ALA A 110 7.15 4.16 -6.64
CA ALA A 110 7.42 2.73 -6.49
C ALA A 110 8.45 2.24 -7.52
N LEU A 111 9.20 1.21 -7.13
CA LEU A 111 10.21 0.59 -7.98
C LEU A 111 9.57 -0.43 -8.93
N PRO A 112 10.22 -0.75 -10.07
CA PRO A 112 9.77 -1.82 -10.94
C PRO A 112 9.68 -3.16 -10.20
N GLY A 113 8.60 -3.91 -10.44
CA GLY A 113 8.32 -5.18 -9.75
C GLY A 113 7.51 -5.04 -8.46
N THR A 114 7.22 -3.82 -7.99
CA THR A 114 6.25 -3.61 -6.90
C THR A 114 4.83 -3.97 -7.38
N VAL A 115 4.10 -4.71 -6.56
CA VAL A 115 2.69 -5.07 -6.77
C VAL A 115 1.79 -4.16 -5.96
N ILE A 116 0.71 -3.67 -6.58
CA ILE A 116 -0.29 -2.83 -5.93
C ILE A 116 -1.54 -3.67 -5.64
N LEU A 117 -2.03 -3.64 -4.41
CA LEU A 117 -3.30 -4.23 -3.99
C LEU A 117 -4.22 -3.12 -3.47
N GLU A 118 -5.18 -2.69 -4.28
CA GLU A 118 -6.13 -1.65 -3.90
C GLU A 118 -7.42 -2.23 -3.32
N ILE A 119 -7.87 -1.70 -2.19
CA ILE A 119 -9.18 -2.00 -1.62
C ILE A 119 -10.15 -0.88 -2.02
N ILE A 120 -11.15 -1.23 -2.82
CA ILE A 120 -12.08 -0.28 -3.47
C ILE A 120 -13.47 -0.44 -2.89
N SER A 121 -13.92 0.55 -2.12
CA SER A 121 -15.32 0.70 -1.70
C SER A 121 -16.24 0.97 -2.90
N SER A 122 -17.49 0.50 -2.81
CA SER A 122 -18.53 0.68 -3.84
C SER A 122 -18.76 2.14 -4.20
N GLU A 123 -18.60 3.06 -3.24
CA GLU A 123 -18.81 4.50 -3.43
C GLU A 123 -17.73 5.17 -4.30
N TYR A 124 -16.58 4.52 -4.49
CA TYR A 124 -15.38 5.16 -5.05
C TYR A 124 -14.63 4.30 -6.07
N ARG A 125 -15.37 3.78 -7.05
CA ARG A 125 -14.84 3.03 -8.19
C ARG A 125 -14.27 3.96 -9.26
N ARG A 126 -13.08 4.51 -9.02
CA ARG A 126 -12.33 5.31 -10.01
C ARG A 126 -11.03 4.62 -10.40
N PRO A 127 -10.67 4.56 -11.70
CA PRO A 127 -9.52 3.78 -12.17
C PRO A 127 -8.16 4.48 -11.95
N HIS A 128 -8.09 5.53 -11.11
CA HIS A 128 -6.93 6.41 -11.03
C HIS A 128 -5.63 5.65 -10.70
N PHE A 129 -5.64 4.78 -9.70
CA PHE A 129 -4.44 4.07 -9.28
C PHE A 129 -4.09 2.91 -10.22
N ALA A 130 -5.09 2.23 -10.80
CA ALA A 130 -4.88 1.28 -11.88
C ALA A 130 -4.17 1.94 -13.08
N MET A 131 -4.56 3.18 -13.43
CA MET A 131 -3.90 3.94 -14.51
C MET A 131 -2.47 4.36 -14.15
N ILE A 132 -2.21 4.77 -12.90
CA ILE A 132 -0.86 5.10 -12.44
C ILE A 132 0.02 3.85 -12.45
N ALA A 133 -0.49 2.72 -11.97
CA ALA A 133 0.21 1.43 -11.98
C ALA A 133 0.55 1.02 -13.41
N LEU A 134 -0.42 1.08 -14.33
CA LEU A 134 -0.22 0.81 -15.76
C LEU A 134 0.85 1.73 -16.36
N TRP A 135 0.78 3.04 -16.11
CA TRP A 135 1.77 4.01 -16.59
C TRP A 135 3.18 3.72 -16.07
N LYS A 136 3.30 3.21 -14.83
CA LYS A 136 4.56 2.84 -14.20
C LYS A 136 5.03 1.43 -14.53
N GLY A 137 4.23 0.62 -15.22
CA GLY A 137 4.51 -0.79 -15.47
C GLY A 137 4.48 -1.65 -14.20
N LEU A 138 3.64 -1.31 -13.23
CA LEU A 138 3.44 -2.05 -11.99
C LEU A 138 2.29 -3.06 -12.15
N GLU A 139 2.40 -4.20 -11.47
CA GLU A 139 1.30 -5.15 -11.35
C GLU A 139 0.24 -4.57 -10.41
N TYR A 140 -1.04 -4.76 -10.76
CA TYR A 140 -2.15 -4.15 -10.04
C TYR A 140 -3.28 -5.16 -9.82
N HIS A 141 -3.75 -5.24 -8.59
CA HIS A 141 -4.89 -6.03 -8.14
C HIS A 141 -5.87 -5.11 -7.40
N ALA A 142 -7.15 -5.41 -7.55
CA ALA A 142 -8.21 -4.72 -6.81
C ALA A 142 -9.09 -5.73 -6.06
N ILE A 143 -9.50 -5.34 -4.85
CA ILE A 143 -10.59 -5.95 -4.10
C ILE A 143 -11.77 -4.99 -4.19
N HIS A 144 -12.86 -5.42 -4.80
CA HIS A 144 -14.07 -4.63 -4.91
C HIS A 144 -15.01 -4.99 -3.77
N LEU A 145 -15.30 -4.02 -2.91
CA LEU A 145 -16.25 -4.16 -1.83
C LEU A 145 -17.63 -3.67 -2.26
N ASP A 146 -18.67 -4.24 -1.66
CA ASP A 146 -20.04 -3.75 -1.77
C ASP A 146 -20.33 -2.65 -0.74
N GLU A 147 -19.61 -2.65 0.38
CA GLU A 147 -19.71 -1.67 1.47
C GLU A 147 -18.34 -1.07 1.80
N SER A 148 -18.27 -0.24 2.85
CA SER A 148 -17.03 0.35 3.36
C SER A 148 -16.37 -0.51 4.43
N TYR A 149 -16.51 -1.84 4.34
CA TYR A 149 -15.91 -2.83 5.23
C TYR A 149 -15.28 -3.94 4.40
N ALA A 150 -14.04 -4.33 4.70
CA ALA A 150 -13.38 -5.45 4.06
C ALA A 150 -13.15 -6.57 5.06
N ASP A 151 -13.53 -7.79 4.68
CA ASP A 151 -13.19 -8.99 5.43
C ASP A 151 -11.64 -9.16 5.47
N PRO A 152 -11.00 -9.17 6.65
CA PRO A 152 -9.57 -9.35 6.77
C PRO A 152 -9.07 -10.65 6.13
N ASP A 153 -9.83 -11.75 6.21
CA ASP A 153 -9.43 -13.04 5.65
C ASP A 153 -9.37 -12.98 4.12
N MET A 154 -10.34 -12.31 3.49
CA MET A 154 -10.32 -12.06 2.05
C MET A 154 -9.10 -11.24 1.61
N VAL A 155 -8.71 -10.22 2.38
CA VAL A 155 -7.52 -9.41 2.08
C VAL A 155 -6.26 -10.26 2.20
N ILE A 156 -6.17 -11.05 3.27
CA ILE A 156 -5.05 -11.98 3.52
C ILE A 156 -4.95 -13.03 2.41
N ASP A 157 -6.06 -13.62 1.98
CA ASP A 157 -6.07 -14.64 0.92
C ASP A 157 -5.59 -14.06 -0.42
N LYS A 158 -6.05 -12.85 -0.76
CA LYS A 158 -5.59 -12.16 -1.97
C LYS A 158 -4.10 -11.83 -1.89
N LEU A 159 -3.64 -11.34 -0.73
CA LEU A 159 -2.23 -11.06 -0.47
C LEU A 159 -1.37 -12.33 -0.55
N ASN A 160 -1.83 -13.43 0.03
CA ASN A 160 -1.17 -14.73 -0.04
C ASN A 160 -1.02 -15.21 -1.49
N GLY A 161 -2.06 -15.04 -2.31
CA GLY A 161 -2.02 -15.34 -3.73
C GLY A 161 -0.99 -14.52 -4.51
N ILE A 162 -0.79 -13.26 -4.13
CA ILE A 162 0.26 -12.38 -4.69
C ILE A 162 1.64 -12.87 -4.24
N LEU A 163 1.85 -13.17 -2.95
CA LEU A 163 3.14 -13.63 -2.43
C LEU A 163 3.62 -14.96 -3.07
N ARG A 164 2.66 -15.81 -3.45
CA ARG A 164 2.63 -16.59 -4.72
C ARG A 164 3.82 -16.45 -5.65
N SER A 165 3.82 -15.30 -6.31
CA SER A 165 4.73 -14.99 -7.42
C SER A 165 6.13 -14.63 -6.96
N PHE A 166 6.33 -14.38 -5.67
CA PHE A 166 7.61 -14.07 -5.03
C PHE A 166 8.34 -15.32 -4.53
N GLY A 167 7.74 -16.52 -4.63
CA GLY A 167 8.32 -17.76 -4.11
C GLY A 167 7.95 -18.04 -2.64
N CYS A 168 6.94 -17.31 -2.15
CA CYS A 168 6.15 -17.60 -0.96
C CYS A 168 4.73 -18.03 -1.39
#